data_AF-A0A7S3Q8X2-F1
#
_entry.id   AF-A0A7S3Q8X2-F1
#
_cell.length_a   1.000
_cell.length_b   1.000
_cell.length_c   1.000
_cell.angle_alpha   90.00
_cell.angle_beta   90.00
_cell.angle_gamma   90.00
#
_symmetry.space_group_name_H-M   'P 1'
#
loop_
_entity.id
_entity.type
_entity.pdbx_description
1 polymer ?
#
loop_
_entity_poly.entity_id
_entity_poly.type
_entity_poly.pdbx_seq_one_letter_code
_entity_poly.pdbx_strand_id
1 'polypeptide(L)'
;MANHRIPVIYQTRNPINRRLSNMRHSGHGGDVPAHCDKGDDECMQEQFKFSQQFEFFVGKELKQWLAQDEKHHKMILDGLVNMNVEYIHVTYEELYENENNCVDGWSKIFRLLGLDDKTLDNLTLEEVQSHFGMAKTSSKTHKDLMSNYDEVKKTLVGTEFYDLLN
;
A
#
# COMPACT_ATOMS: atom_id res chain seq x y z
N MET A 1 35.74 2.90 -14.84
CA MET A 1 34.37 3.47 -14.75
C MET A 1 33.79 3.00 -13.43
N ALA A 2 33.37 3.89 -12.54
CA ALA A 2 32.71 3.50 -11.30
C ALA A 2 31.37 2.85 -11.65
N ASN A 3 31.25 1.55 -11.37
CA ASN A 3 30.05 0.78 -11.58
C ASN A 3 29.02 1.25 -10.55
N HIS A 4 28.17 2.22 -10.93
CA HIS A 4 27.14 2.74 -10.04
C HIS A 4 26.10 1.64 -9.83
N ARG A 5 26.12 1.00 -8.66
CA ARG A 5 25.04 0.13 -8.22
C ARG A 5 23.88 1.02 -7.80
N ILE A 6 22.77 0.94 -8.52
CA ILE A 6 21.54 1.62 -8.17
C ILE A 6 20.68 0.61 -7.42
N PRO A 7 20.54 0.71 -6.09
CA PRO A 7 19.64 -0.15 -5.34
C PRO A 7 18.19 0.14 -5.73
N VAL A 8 17.37 -0.89 -5.86
CA VAL A 8 15.95 -0.76 -6.20
C VAL A 8 15.08 -1.09 -4.98
N ILE A 9 14.18 -0.19 -4.63
CA ILE A 9 13.12 -0.47 -3.65
C ILE A 9 11.86 -0.79 -4.45
N TYR A 10 11.43 -2.03 -4.40
CA TYR A 10 10.16 -2.44 -5.00
C TYR A 10 9.06 -2.43 -3.95
N GLN A 11 8.12 -1.49 -4.06
CA GLN A 11 7.00 -1.37 -3.15
C GLN A 11 5.73 -1.95 -3.76
N THR A 12 5.02 -2.79 -3.01
CA THR A 12 3.68 -3.29 -3.37
C THR A 12 2.65 -2.85 -2.35
N ARG A 13 1.37 -2.99 -2.66
CA ARG A 13 0.25 -2.69 -1.76
C ARG A 13 -0.87 -3.67 -2.07
N ASN A 14 -1.70 -4.00 -1.09
CA ASN A 14 -2.92 -4.76 -1.33
C ASN A 14 -3.69 -4.14 -2.52
N PRO A 15 -3.93 -4.90 -3.60
CA PRO A 15 -4.49 -4.33 -4.83
C PRO A 15 -5.91 -3.79 -4.63
N ILE A 16 -6.71 -4.38 -3.74
CA ILE A 16 -8.05 -3.89 -3.41
C ILE A 16 -7.94 -2.50 -2.76
N ASN A 17 -7.09 -2.36 -1.73
CA ASN A 17 -6.80 -1.07 -1.08
C ASN A 17 -6.31 -0.03 -2.09
N ARG A 18 -5.39 -0.41 -2.98
CA ARG A 18 -4.87 0.49 -4.03
C ARG A 18 -5.98 0.94 -4.97
N ARG A 19 -6.86 0.04 -5.40
CA ARG A 19 -7.96 0.39 -6.32
C ARG A 19 -8.98 1.31 -5.66
N LEU A 20 -9.38 1.04 -4.41
CA LEU A 20 -10.27 1.92 -3.66
C LEU A 20 -9.65 3.31 -3.46
N SER A 21 -8.35 3.38 -3.15
CA SER A 21 -7.61 4.64 -3.07
C SER A 21 -7.66 5.40 -4.40
N ASN A 22 -7.46 4.72 -5.54
CA ASN A 22 -7.53 5.33 -6.86
C ASN A 22 -8.95 5.82 -7.20
N MET A 23 -9.98 5.06 -6.85
CA MET A 23 -11.38 5.45 -7.06
C MET A 23 -11.72 6.71 -6.29
N ARG A 24 -11.25 6.81 -5.04
CA ARG A 24 -11.36 8.03 -4.24
C ARG A 24 -10.74 9.23 -4.95
N HIS A 25 -9.46 9.15 -5.33
CA HIS A 25 -8.78 10.26 -6.02
C HIS A 25 -9.42 10.63 -7.37
N SER A 26 -9.99 9.66 -8.09
CA SER A 26 -10.68 9.92 -9.36
C SER A 26 -12.02 10.63 -9.17
N GLY A 27 -12.69 10.41 -8.03
CA GLY A 27 -14.01 10.97 -7.73
C GLY A 27 -14.00 12.46 -7.38
N HIS A 28 -12.85 13.05 -7.08
CA HIS A 28 -12.76 14.45 -6.64
C HIS A 28 -12.56 15.46 -7.77
N GLY A 29 -12.32 15.03 -9.03
CA GLY A 29 -12.00 15.96 -10.12
C GLY A 29 -10.73 16.81 -9.92
N GLY A 30 -9.98 16.59 -8.84
CA GLY A 30 -8.84 17.40 -8.42
C GLY A 30 -9.11 18.37 -7.25
N ASP A 31 -10.36 18.45 -6.75
CA ASP A 31 -10.76 19.47 -5.77
C ASP A 31 -10.33 19.16 -4.33
N VAL A 32 -9.98 17.91 -4.02
CA VAL A 32 -9.49 17.49 -2.70
C VAL A 32 -8.05 16.99 -2.84
N PRO A 33 -7.09 17.51 -2.05
CA PRO A 33 -5.69 17.09 -2.11
C PRO A 33 -5.54 15.61 -1.78
N ALA A 34 -4.57 14.93 -2.38
CA ALA A 34 -4.38 13.49 -2.19
C ALA A 34 -4.05 13.09 -0.73
N HIS A 35 -3.49 14.02 0.04
CA HIS A 35 -3.11 13.85 1.43
C HIS A 35 -3.53 15.09 2.24
N CYS A 36 -3.89 14.87 3.50
CA CYS A 36 -4.17 15.93 4.46
C CYS A 36 -2.99 16.07 5.43
N ASP A 37 -2.70 17.29 5.85
CA ASP A 37 -1.71 17.54 6.89
C ASP A 37 -2.20 17.02 8.26
N LYS A 38 -1.26 16.74 9.15
CA LYS A 38 -1.59 16.38 10.54
C LYS A 38 -2.38 17.53 11.19
N GLY A 39 -3.61 17.25 11.62
CA GLY A 39 -4.50 18.22 12.28
C GLY A 39 -5.41 19.03 11.34
N ASP A 40 -5.38 18.75 10.03
CA ASP A 40 -6.31 19.35 9.07
C ASP A 40 -7.64 18.58 9.03
N ASP A 41 -8.48 18.85 10.03
CA ASP A 41 -9.79 18.19 10.19
C ASP A 41 -10.74 18.48 9.02
N GLU A 42 -10.61 19.64 8.38
CA GLU A 42 -11.46 20.04 7.24
C GLU A 42 -11.13 19.19 6.02
N CYS A 43 -9.84 19.08 5.67
CA CYS A 43 -9.38 18.19 4.60
C CYS A 43 -9.79 16.74 4.87
N MET A 44 -9.66 16.28 6.12
CA MET A 44 -10.04 14.92 6.52
C MET A 44 -11.54 14.67 6.32
N GLN A 45 -12.39 15.61 6.71
CA GLN A 45 -13.84 15.51 6.51
C GLN A 45 -14.21 15.48 5.02
N GLU A 46 -13.58 16.33 4.20
CA GLU A 46 -13.78 16.31 2.75
C GLU A 46 -13.36 14.97 2.15
N GLN A 47 -12.17 14.47 2.49
CA GLN A 47 -11.71 13.13 2.10
C GLN A 47 -12.73 12.04 2.47
N PHE A 48 -13.34 12.09 3.66
CA PHE A 48 -14.34 11.10 4.08
C PHE A 48 -15.66 11.18 3.33
N LYS A 49 -16.09 12.36 2.87
CA LYS A 49 -17.34 12.51 2.08
C LYS A 49 -17.27 11.72 0.79
N PHE A 50 -16.11 11.70 0.15
CA PHE A 50 -15.90 11.01 -1.12
C PHE A 50 -15.33 9.59 -0.97
N SER A 51 -15.02 9.16 0.25
CA SER A 51 -14.50 7.80 0.55
C SER A 51 -15.63 6.84 0.92
N GLN A 52 -16.66 6.68 0.08
CA GLN A 52 -17.79 5.81 0.42
C GLN A 52 -18.47 5.23 -0.82
N GLN A 53 -19.11 4.07 -0.65
CA GLN A 53 -20.06 3.47 -1.59
C GLN A 53 -19.50 3.18 -2.99
N PHE A 54 -18.23 2.81 -3.07
CA PHE A 54 -17.63 2.37 -4.33
C PHE A 54 -18.21 1.04 -4.77
N GLU A 55 -18.71 0.99 -6.00
CA GLU A 55 -19.09 -0.28 -6.63
C GLU A 55 -17.83 -0.94 -7.20
N PHE A 56 -17.51 -2.13 -6.69
CA PHE A 56 -16.37 -2.91 -7.14
C PHE A 56 -16.83 -4.01 -8.11
N PHE A 57 -16.01 -4.40 -9.07
CA PHE A 57 -16.37 -5.55 -9.91
C PHE A 57 -16.33 -6.85 -9.12
N VAL A 58 -17.09 -7.85 -9.57
CA VAL A 58 -17.28 -9.14 -8.90
C VAL A 58 -17.12 -10.32 -9.87
N GLY A 59 -17.25 -11.54 -9.37
CA GLY A 59 -17.21 -12.74 -10.19
C GLY A 59 -15.88 -12.96 -10.92
N LYS A 60 -15.96 -13.31 -12.21
CA LYS A 60 -14.79 -13.65 -13.04
C LYS A 60 -13.87 -12.44 -13.26
N GLU A 61 -14.44 -11.25 -13.43
CA GLU A 61 -13.68 -10.02 -13.65
C GLU A 61 -12.75 -9.74 -12.47
N LEU A 62 -13.29 -9.83 -11.24
CA LEU A 62 -12.50 -9.65 -10.02
C LEU A 62 -11.32 -10.60 -9.94
N LYS A 63 -11.58 -11.89 -10.13
CA LYS A 63 -10.54 -12.93 -10.05
C LYS A 63 -9.48 -12.76 -11.13
N GLN A 64 -9.89 -12.41 -12.35
CA GLN A 64 -8.96 -12.19 -13.46
C GLN A 64 -8.07 -10.96 -13.23
N TRP A 65 -8.64 -9.88 -12.72
CA TRP A 65 -7.86 -8.69 -12.39
C TRP A 65 -6.83 -8.96 -11.30
N LEU A 66 -7.21 -9.66 -10.22
CA LEU A 66 -6.29 -10.03 -9.14
C LEU A 66 -5.16 -10.95 -9.62
N ALA A 67 -5.48 -11.97 -10.41
CA ALA A 67 -4.48 -12.88 -10.98
C ALA A 67 -3.52 -12.15 -11.95
N GLN A 68 -4.01 -11.16 -12.70
CA GLN A 68 -3.15 -10.33 -13.56
C GLN A 68 -2.22 -9.44 -12.74
N ASP A 69 -2.72 -8.88 -11.64
CA ASP A 69 -1.91 -8.04 -10.75
C ASP A 69 -0.77 -8.84 -10.10
N GLU A 70 -1.06 -10.02 -9.55
CA GLU A 70 -0.05 -10.93 -9.01
C GLU A 70 0.96 -11.35 -10.09
N LYS A 71 0.49 -11.68 -11.29
CA LYS A 71 1.36 -12.02 -12.42
C LYS A 71 2.31 -10.86 -12.77
N HIS A 72 1.83 -9.61 -12.78
CA HIS A 72 2.68 -8.45 -13.02
C HIS A 72 3.73 -8.28 -11.93
N HIS A 73 3.37 -8.44 -10.65
CA HIS A 73 4.32 -8.40 -9.55
C HIS A 73 5.43 -9.44 -9.70
N LYS A 74 5.05 -10.68 -10.02
CA LYS A 74 6.00 -11.77 -10.28
C LYS A 74 6.93 -11.45 -11.45
N MET A 75 6.40 -10.94 -12.56
CA MET A 75 7.21 -10.57 -13.72
C MET A 75 8.26 -9.50 -13.40
N ILE A 76 7.91 -8.52 -12.57
CA ILE A 76 8.85 -7.46 -12.15
C ILE A 76 9.96 -8.06 -11.28
N LEU A 77 9.60 -8.87 -10.27
CA LEU A 77 10.56 -9.54 -9.38
C LEU A 77 11.51 -10.45 -10.16
N ASP A 78 10.98 -11.30 -11.04
CA ASP A 78 11.78 -12.17 -11.91
C ASP A 78 12.73 -11.33 -12.79
N GLY A 79 12.27 -10.17 -13.29
CA GLY A 79 13.10 -9.22 -14.03
C GLY A 79 14.27 -8.69 -13.22
N LEU A 80 14.04 -8.25 -11.98
CA LEU A 80 15.08 -7.75 -11.08
C LEU A 80 16.14 -8.81 -10.79
N VAL A 81 15.71 -10.05 -10.52
CA VAL A 81 16.60 -11.20 -10.32
C VAL A 81 17.42 -11.50 -11.57
N ASN A 82 16.77 -11.58 -12.73
CA ASN A 82 17.43 -11.90 -14.01
C ASN A 82 18.44 -10.83 -14.43
N MET A 83 18.21 -9.57 -14.07
CA MET A 83 19.13 -8.46 -14.33
C MET A 83 20.24 -8.34 -13.27
N ASN A 84 20.26 -9.22 -12.25
CA ASN A 84 21.18 -9.18 -11.12
C ASN A 84 21.22 -7.78 -10.46
N VAL A 85 20.05 -7.16 -10.34
CA VAL A 85 19.86 -5.87 -9.67
C VAL A 85 19.71 -6.13 -8.18
N GLU A 86 20.44 -5.37 -7.36
CA GLU A 86 20.24 -5.38 -5.92
C GLU A 86 18.92 -4.69 -5.58
N TYR A 87 18.00 -5.42 -4.97
CA TYR A 87 16.69 -4.89 -4.62
C TYR A 87 16.19 -5.41 -3.28
N ILE A 88 15.27 -4.66 -2.67
CA ILE A 88 14.41 -5.13 -1.60
C ILE A 88 12.95 -5.04 -2.03
N HIS A 89 12.14 -5.94 -1.51
CA HIS A 89 10.68 -5.89 -1.64
C HIS A 89 10.09 -5.56 -0.27
N VAL A 90 9.22 -4.55 -0.24
CA VAL A 90 8.46 -4.14 0.94
C VAL A 90 7.00 -3.89 0.54
N THR A 91 6.06 -4.14 1.46
CA THR A 91 4.66 -3.79 1.24
C THR A 91 4.32 -2.45 1.90
N TYR A 92 3.30 -1.77 1.38
CA TYR A 92 2.74 -0.57 2.01
C TYR A 92 2.27 -0.88 3.44
N GLU A 93 1.65 -2.05 3.63
CA GLU A 93 1.15 -2.52 4.91
C GLU A 93 2.29 -2.71 5.92
N GLU A 94 3.43 -3.26 5.47
CA GLU A 94 4.67 -3.34 6.28
C GLU A 94 5.19 -1.96 6.67
N LEU A 95 5.10 -0.96 5.79
CA LEU A 95 5.69 0.37 6.06
C LEU A 95 4.79 1.32 6.85
N TYR A 96 3.47 1.14 6.80
CA TYR A 96 2.53 2.17 7.27
C TYR A 96 1.34 1.65 8.08
N GLU A 97 0.95 0.37 7.99
CA GLU A 97 -0.30 -0.10 8.60
C GLU A 97 -0.08 -1.09 9.75
N ASN A 98 0.96 -1.92 9.68
CA ASN A 98 1.28 -2.89 10.72
C ASN A 98 2.33 -2.34 11.68
N GLU A 99 1.90 -1.81 12.82
CA GLU A 99 2.79 -1.25 13.86
C GLU A 99 3.88 -2.23 14.30
N ASN A 100 3.59 -3.54 14.33
CA ASN A 100 4.56 -4.56 14.71
C ASN A 100 5.65 -4.79 13.66
N ASN A 101 5.38 -4.47 12.38
CA ASN A 101 6.30 -4.69 11.26
C ASN A 101 6.85 -3.39 10.66
N CYS A 102 6.35 -2.23 11.11
CA CYS A 102 6.72 -0.91 10.59
C CYS A 102 8.21 -0.63 10.70
N VAL A 103 8.78 -0.84 11.90
CA VAL A 103 10.22 -0.65 12.13
C VAL A 103 11.05 -1.59 11.26
N ASP A 104 10.62 -2.84 11.10
CA ASP A 104 11.31 -3.83 10.28
C ASP A 104 11.28 -3.46 8.78
N GLY A 105 10.13 -3.01 8.28
CA GLY A 105 9.96 -2.56 6.90
C GLY A 105 10.88 -1.39 6.56
N TRP A 106 10.92 -0.39 7.44
CA TRP A 106 11.83 0.76 7.28
C TRP A 106 13.30 0.38 7.48
N SER A 107 13.61 -0.52 8.41
CA SER A 107 14.96 -1.05 8.61
C SER A 107 15.51 -1.75 7.37
N LYS A 108 14.68 -2.50 6.62
CA LYS A 108 15.08 -3.09 5.33
C LYS A 108 15.54 -2.01 4.33
N ILE A 109 14.77 -0.91 4.23
CA ILE A 109 15.09 0.23 3.35
C ILE A 109 16.39 0.91 3.80
N PHE A 110 16.51 1.24 5.08
CA PHE A 110 17.68 1.94 5.59
C PHE A 110 18.96 1.11 5.49
N ARG A 111 18.90 -0.21 5.71
CA ARG A 111 20.02 -1.11 5.48
C ARG A 111 20.47 -1.10 4.02
N LEU A 112 19.53 -1.11 3.07
CA LEU A 112 19.84 -1.00 1.64
C LEU A 112 20.51 0.34 1.29
N LEU A 113 20.15 1.42 1.99
CA LEU A 113 20.75 2.74 1.85
C LEU A 113 22.11 2.88 2.58
N GLY A 114 22.56 1.85 3.29
CA GLY A 114 23.87 1.79 3.92
C GLY A 114 23.92 2.27 5.38
N LEU A 115 22.78 2.36 6.07
CA LEU A 115 22.78 2.54 7.53
C LEU A 115 23.28 1.27 8.22
N ASP A 116 24.12 1.44 9.25
CA ASP A 116 24.67 0.32 10.01
C ASP A 116 23.67 -0.28 11.00
N ASP A 117 23.89 -1.54 11.37
CA ASP A 117 22.97 -2.24 12.28
C ASP A 117 22.89 -1.58 13.66
N LYS A 118 23.95 -0.90 14.12
CA LYS A 118 23.91 -0.17 15.40
C LYS A 118 22.93 0.99 15.38
N THR A 119 22.83 1.69 14.26
CA THR A 119 21.86 2.77 14.07
C THR A 119 20.45 2.19 14.00
N LEU A 120 20.28 1.06 13.29
CA LEU A 120 18.99 0.38 13.14
C LEU A 120 18.48 -0.25 14.43
N ASP A 121 19.36 -0.78 15.29
CA ASP A 121 19.01 -1.38 16.58
C ASP A 121 18.35 -0.38 17.54
N ASN A 122 18.56 0.92 17.32
CA ASN A 122 17.96 2.00 18.11
C ASN A 122 16.73 2.62 17.44
N LEU A 123 16.37 2.20 16.21
CA LEU A 123 15.23 2.75 15.49
C LEU A 123 13.92 2.36 16.17
N THR A 124 13.16 3.36 16.60
CA THR A 124 11.86 3.16 17.24
C THR A 124 10.71 3.43 16.29
N LEU A 125 9.54 2.84 16.59
CA LEU A 125 8.30 3.13 15.88
C LEU A 125 7.94 4.62 15.95
N GLU A 126 8.17 5.23 17.12
CA GLU A 126 7.89 6.66 17.36
C GLU A 126 8.75 7.54 16.44
N GLU A 127 10.05 7.27 16.33
CA GLU A 127 10.92 8.03 15.42
C GLU A 127 10.46 7.92 13.97
N VAL A 128 10.17 6.71 13.49
CA VAL A 128 9.64 6.48 12.13
C VAL A 128 8.35 7.28 11.90
N GLN A 129 7.38 7.17 12.82
CA GLN A 129 6.08 7.81 12.69
C GLN A 129 6.11 9.33 12.90
N SER A 130 7.08 9.84 13.68
CA SER A 130 7.28 11.28 13.89
C SER A 130 7.61 12.00 12.59
N HIS A 131 8.29 11.32 11.66
CA HIS A 131 8.66 11.84 10.35
C HIS A 131 7.56 11.77 9.30
N PHE A 132 6.44 11.10 9.59
CA PHE A 132 5.28 11.14 8.70
C PHE A 132 4.62 12.51 8.80
N GLY A 133 4.70 13.32 7.73
CA GLY A 133 4.05 14.65 7.69
C GLY A 133 2.54 14.60 7.46
N MET A 134 2.00 13.45 7.06
CA MET A 134 0.63 13.32 6.57
C MET A 134 -0.29 12.64 7.60
N ALA A 135 -1.56 13.04 7.62
CA ALA A 135 -2.62 12.36 8.36
C ALA A 135 -3.09 11.09 7.64
N LYS A 136 -3.43 10.05 8.40
CA LYS A 136 -4.03 8.82 7.85
C LYS A 136 -5.47 9.09 7.44
N THR A 137 -5.73 9.13 6.13
CA THR A 137 -7.06 9.36 5.54
C THR A 137 -7.88 8.08 5.32
N SER A 138 -7.31 6.90 5.56
CA SER A 138 -7.99 5.60 5.48
C SER A 138 -8.41 5.10 6.87
N SER A 139 -9.53 5.62 7.38
CA SER A 139 -10.12 5.16 8.67
C SER A 139 -11.26 4.14 8.50
N LYS A 140 -11.71 3.92 7.27
CA LYS A 140 -12.90 3.11 6.95
C LYS A 140 -12.53 1.70 6.53
N THR A 141 -13.35 0.73 6.94
CA THR A 141 -13.17 -0.67 6.53
C THR A 141 -13.59 -0.87 5.08
N HIS A 142 -13.15 -1.97 4.44
CA HIS A 142 -13.66 -2.35 3.11
C HIS A 142 -15.19 -2.40 3.04
N LYS A 143 -15.85 -2.83 4.13
CA LYS A 143 -17.30 -2.87 4.24
C LYS A 143 -17.95 -1.47 4.20
N ASP A 144 -17.28 -0.47 4.75
CA ASP A 144 -17.75 0.91 4.73
C ASP A 144 -17.46 1.59 3.38
N LEU A 145 -16.40 1.14 2.70
CA LEU A 145 -15.95 1.71 1.43
C LEU A 145 -16.71 1.16 0.22
N MET A 146 -17.11 -0.11 0.23
CA MET A 146 -17.73 -0.77 -0.91
C MET A 146 -19.26 -0.89 -0.74
N SER A 147 -20.02 -0.43 -1.73
CA SER A 147 -21.49 -0.59 -1.73
C SER A 147 -21.91 -2.06 -1.90
N ASN A 148 -21.10 -2.87 -2.58
CA ASN A 148 -21.35 -4.28 -2.85
C ASN A 148 -20.34 -5.23 -2.16
N TYR A 149 -19.88 -4.86 -0.95
CA TYR A 149 -18.89 -5.63 -0.18
C TYR A 149 -19.22 -7.13 -0.05
N ASP A 150 -20.47 -7.48 0.23
CA ASP A 150 -20.87 -8.88 0.44
C ASP A 150 -20.71 -9.73 -0.84
N GLU A 151 -20.89 -9.12 -2.02
CA GLU A 151 -20.71 -9.79 -3.31
C GLU A 151 -19.22 -9.97 -3.65
N VAL A 152 -18.41 -8.97 -3.33
CA VAL A 152 -16.94 -9.04 -3.42
C VAL A 152 -16.44 -10.16 -2.50
N LYS A 153 -16.87 -10.17 -1.24
CA LYS A 153 -16.55 -11.21 -0.27
C LYS A 153 -16.96 -12.59 -0.79
N LYS A 154 -18.21 -12.76 -1.22
CA LYS A 154 -18.70 -14.01 -1.79
C LYS A 154 -17.87 -14.47 -2.99
N THR A 155 -17.38 -13.55 -3.81
CA THR A 155 -16.51 -13.88 -4.94
C THR A 155 -15.16 -14.44 -4.50
N LEU A 156 -14.57 -13.88 -3.43
CA LEU A 156 -13.22 -14.19 -2.99
C LEU A 156 -13.13 -15.31 -1.94
N VAL A 157 -14.22 -15.61 -1.22
CA VAL A 157 -14.26 -16.73 -0.27
C VAL A 157 -13.82 -18.03 -0.95
N GLY A 158 -12.88 -18.72 -0.32
CA GLY A 158 -12.32 -19.99 -0.82
C GLY A 158 -11.30 -19.82 -1.95
N THR A 159 -10.84 -18.60 -2.23
CA THR A 159 -9.73 -18.31 -3.15
C THR A 159 -8.48 -17.84 -2.39
N GLU A 160 -7.33 -17.90 -3.03
CA GLU A 160 -6.06 -17.36 -2.50
C GLU A 160 -6.09 -15.85 -2.24
N PHE A 161 -7.06 -15.14 -2.83
CA PHE A 161 -7.21 -13.69 -2.69
C PHE A 161 -8.12 -13.28 -1.53
N TYR A 162 -8.65 -14.22 -0.75
CA TYR A 162 -9.59 -13.89 0.33
C TYR A 162 -8.99 -12.95 1.37
N ASP A 163 -7.71 -13.12 1.69
CA ASP A 163 -7.02 -12.32 2.71
C ASP A 163 -6.82 -10.86 2.31
N LEU A 164 -7.03 -10.52 1.03
CA LEU A 164 -6.99 -9.14 0.55
C LEU A 164 -8.19 -8.30 1.04
N LEU A 165 -9.19 -8.92 1.66
CA LEU A 165 -10.31 -8.19 2.27
C LEU A 165 -10.07 -7.77 3.71
N ASN A 166 -8.95 -8.20 4.31
CA ASN A 166 -8.57 -7.87 5.67
C ASN A 166 -7.77 -6.56 5.75
#